data_AF-A0A975CGR0-F1
#
_entry.id   AF-A0A975CGR0-F1
#
_cell.length_a   1.000
_cell.length_b   1.000
_cell.length_c   1.000
_cell.angle_alpha   90.00
_cell.angle_beta   90.00
_cell.angle_gamma   90.00
#
_symmetry.space_group_name_H-M   'P 1'
#
loop_
_entity.id
_entity.type
_entity.pdbx_description
1 polymer ?
#
loop_
_entity_poly.entity_id
_entity_poly.type
_entity_poly.pdbx_seq_one_letter_code
_entity_poly.pdbx_strand_id
1 'polypeptide(L)'
;MKLLKTWALPLVLGVMPLAATAAPVTPAERDAIVASATQGAARELKLDATRLRLAPEQLKRQGDWAFLTAKLQNPAGQRFDYAGTSRHEAALAGGVSDLCAALLRREGAAWKLVDIAVGPTDVAWEGWPSAHRAPAELFR
;
A
#
# COMPACT_ATOMS: atom_id res chain seq x y z
N MET A 1 23.21 69.50 13.33
CA MET A 1 24.25 68.45 13.17
C MET A 1 23.80 67.20 13.91
N LYS A 2 23.67 66.08 13.18
CA LYS A 2 23.75 64.67 13.66
C LYS A 2 22.62 64.20 14.61
N LEU A 3 22.01 63.02 14.51
CA LEU A 3 22.17 61.83 13.67
C LEU A 3 20.93 60.94 13.93
N LEU A 4 20.42 60.29 12.89
CA LEU A 4 19.40 59.24 12.92
C LEU A 4 19.76 58.12 13.91
N LYS A 5 18.76 57.51 14.55
CA LYS A 5 18.81 56.07 14.87
C LYS A 5 17.41 55.45 14.97
N THR A 6 16.82 55.22 13.81
CA THR A 6 15.72 54.27 13.59
C THR A 6 16.14 52.90 14.13
N TRP A 7 15.41 52.38 15.11
CA TRP A 7 15.52 50.98 15.54
C TRP A 7 14.44 50.19 14.79
N ALA A 8 14.88 49.41 13.80
CA ALA A 8 14.05 48.43 13.13
C ALA A 8 13.95 47.18 14.04
N LEU A 9 12.74 46.82 14.45
CA LEU A 9 12.47 45.50 15.02
C LEU A 9 12.59 44.44 13.91
N PRO A 10 13.33 43.34 14.10
CA PRO A 10 13.27 42.23 13.15
C PRO A 10 11.93 41.50 13.34
N LEU A 11 11.09 41.55 12.32
CA LEU A 11 9.90 40.72 12.20
C LEU A 11 10.36 39.28 11.94
N VAL A 12 10.40 38.46 12.98
CA VAL A 12 10.69 37.02 12.84
C VAL A 12 9.44 36.37 12.26
N LEU A 13 9.43 36.14 10.94
CA LEU A 13 8.45 35.28 10.27
C LEU A 13 8.73 33.84 10.70
N GLY A 14 8.00 33.38 11.72
CA GLY A 14 7.95 31.97 12.08
C GLY A 14 7.30 31.19 10.93
N VAL A 15 8.11 30.43 10.20
CA VAL A 15 7.61 29.40 9.28
C VAL A 15 7.04 28.29 10.16
N MET A 16 5.72 28.28 10.38
CA MET A 16 5.10 27.10 10.98
C MET A 16 5.23 25.93 9.99
N PRO A 17 5.78 24.77 10.39
CA PRO A 17 5.68 23.59 9.55
C PRO A 17 4.18 23.27 9.42
N LEU A 18 3.66 23.27 8.19
CA LEU A 18 2.40 22.62 7.92
C LEU A 18 2.57 21.16 8.36
N ALA A 19 1.97 20.81 9.48
CA ALA A 19 1.67 19.42 9.77
C ALA A 19 0.91 18.92 8.53
N ALA A 20 1.54 18.05 7.74
CA ALA A 20 0.90 17.38 6.64
C ALA A 20 -0.17 16.49 7.27
N THR A 21 -1.36 17.04 7.47
CA THR A 21 -2.56 16.28 7.82
C THR A 21 -2.62 15.16 6.81
N ALA A 22 -2.48 13.91 7.28
CA ALA A 22 -2.53 12.75 6.42
C ALA A 22 -3.88 12.77 5.70
N ALA A 23 -3.90 13.26 4.46
CA ALA A 23 -5.12 13.37 3.69
C ALA A 23 -5.78 11.98 3.64
N PRO A 24 -7.09 11.88 3.91
CA PRO A 24 -7.78 10.60 3.83
C PRO A 24 -7.60 10.03 2.42
N VAL A 25 -7.36 8.72 2.34
CA VAL A 25 -7.19 8.03 1.06
C VAL A 25 -8.47 8.22 0.23
N THR A 26 -8.34 8.90 -0.91
CA THR A 26 -9.48 9.15 -1.79
C THR A 26 -9.95 7.84 -2.43
N PRO A 27 -11.24 7.71 -2.83
CA PRO A 27 -11.70 6.54 -3.56
C PRO A 27 -10.86 6.23 -4.81
N ALA A 28 -10.51 7.25 -5.61
CA ALA A 28 -9.68 7.08 -6.79
C ALA A 28 -8.26 6.59 -6.46
N GLU A 29 -7.68 7.07 -5.36
CA GLU A 29 -6.36 6.61 -4.89
C GLU A 29 -6.41 5.16 -4.39
N ARG A 30 -7.46 4.79 -3.65
CA ARG A 30 -7.72 3.40 -3.26
C ARG A 30 -7.81 2.51 -4.50
N ASP A 31 -8.57 2.90 -5.50
CA ASP A 31 -8.75 2.12 -6.72
C ASP A 31 -7.43 1.95 -7.48
N ALA A 32 -6.60 2.99 -7.54
CA ALA A 32 -5.27 2.91 -8.13
C ALA A 32 -4.34 1.93 -7.38
N ILE A 33 -4.35 1.97 -6.04
CA ILE A 33 -3.58 1.05 -5.19
C ILE A 33 -4.04 -0.40 -5.40
N VAL A 34 -5.35 -0.62 -5.41
CA VAL A 34 -5.96 -1.94 -5.59
C VAL A 34 -5.69 -2.47 -7.00
N ALA A 35 -5.73 -1.63 -8.03
CA ALA A 35 -5.39 -2.01 -9.39
C ALA A 35 -3.92 -2.46 -9.50
N SER A 36 -2.99 -1.67 -8.95
CA SER A 36 -1.56 -2.03 -8.90
C SER A 36 -1.33 -3.34 -8.13
N ALA A 37 -1.98 -3.53 -6.99
CA ALA A 37 -1.89 -4.77 -6.21
C ALA A 37 -2.49 -5.96 -6.97
N THR A 38 -3.62 -5.78 -7.65
CA THR A 38 -4.28 -6.84 -8.45
C THR A 38 -3.38 -7.29 -9.59
N GLN A 39 -2.74 -6.36 -10.30
CA GLN A 39 -1.75 -6.68 -11.32
C GLN A 39 -0.54 -7.42 -10.75
N GLY A 40 -0.07 -7.02 -9.55
CA GLY A 40 0.97 -7.72 -8.82
C GLY A 40 0.61 -9.16 -8.49
N ALA A 41 -0.58 -9.36 -7.91
CA ALA A 41 -1.04 -10.67 -7.48
C ALA A 41 -1.25 -11.61 -8.67
N ALA A 42 -1.81 -11.09 -9.78
CA ALA A 42 -1.96 -11.85 -11.01
C ALA A 42 -0.61 -12.32 -11.58
N ARG A 43 0.42 -11.47 -11.54
CA ARG A 43 1.80 -11.84 -11.96
C ARG A 43 2.40 -12.92 -11.07
N GLU A 44 2.27 -12.80 -9.74
CA GLU A 44 2.74 -13.79 -8.77
C GLU A 44 2.07 -15.16 -8.98
N LEU A 45 0.76 -15.16 -9.24
CA LEU A 45 -0.02 -16.37 -9.51
C LEU A 45 0.11 -16.89 -10.95
N LYS A 46 0.82 -16.17 -11.83
CA LYS A 46 0.98 -16.45 -13.27
C LYS A 46 -0.36 -16.61 -14.01
N LEU A 47 -1.28 -15.69 -13.77
CA LEU A 47 -2.61 -15.68 -14.37
C LEU A 47 -3.02 -14.30 -14.87
N ASP A 48 -4.11 -14.24 -15.63
CA ASP A 48 -4.69 -12.99 -16.09
C ASP A 48 -5.38 -12.22 -14.97
N ALA A 49 -5.05 -10.94 -14.82
CA ALA A 49 -5.64 -10.07 -13.80
C ALA A 49 -7.18 -9.97 -13.88
N THR A 50 -7.79 -10.29 -15.03
CA THR A 50 -9.25 -10.35 -15.21
C THR A 50 -9.92 -11.52 -14.49
N ARG A 51 -9.15 -12.57 -14.15
CA ARG A 51 -9.62 -13.75 -13.40
C ARG A 51 -9.52 -13.56 -11.89
N LEU A 52 -8.94 -12.45 -11.45
CA LEU A 52 -8.70 -12.14 -10.05
C LEU A 52 -9.37 -10.84 -9.65
N ARG A 53 -9.95 -10.83 -8.46
CA ARG A 53 -10.45 -9.62 -7.80
C ARG A 53 -9.86 -9.54 -6.40
N LEU A 54 -9.29 -8.39 -6.06
CA LEU A 54 -8.93 -8.06 -4.69
C LEU A 54 -10.06 -7.28 -4.04
N ALA A 55 -10.61 -7.81 -2.95
CA ALA A 55 -11.58 -7.13 -2.10
C ALA A 55 -10.83 -6.49 -0.92
N PRO A 56 -10.60 -5.16 -0.92
CA PRO A 56 -9.83 -4.49 0.14
C PRO A 56 -10.50 -4.66 1.49
N GLU A 57 -9.77 -5.17 2.48
CA GLU A 57 -10.22 -5.26 3.87
C GLU A 57 -9.62 -4.12 4.69
N GLN A 58 -8.33 -3.84 4.49
CA GLN A 58 -7.64 -2.76 5.17
C GLN A 58 -6.73 -2.04 4.18
N LEU A 59 -6.80 -0.71 4.17
CA LEU A 59 -5.88 0.13 3.42
C LEU A 59 -5.35 1.22 4.35
N LYS A 60 -4.06 1.17 4.65
CA LYS A 60 -3.34 2.17 5.44
C LYS A 60 -2.39 2.93 4.52
N ARG A 61 -2.30 4.25 4.69
CA ARG A 61 -1.38 5.11 3.95
C ARG A 61 -0.62 6.01 4.93
N GLN A 62 0.68 6.12 4.73
CA GLN A 62 1.56 6.98 5.53
C GLN A 62 2.62 7.59 4.62
N GLY A 63 2.54 8.90 4.41
CA GLY A 63 3.39 9.60 3.43
C GLY A 63 3.21 8.99 2.03
N ASP A 64 4.34 8.57 1.44
CA ASP A 64 4.41 7.93 0.12
C ASP A 64 4.23 6.41 0.16
N TRP A 65 3.88 5.83 1.31
CA TRP A 65 3.70 4.38 1.45
C TRP A 65 2.24 4.02 1.66
N ALA A 66 1.82 2.90 1.11
CA ALA A 66 0.52 2.31 1.32
C ALA A 66 0.64 0.81 1.58
N PHE A 67 -0.09 0.34 2.57
CA PHE A 67 -0.23 -1.07 2.90
C PHE A 67 -1.69 -1.49 2.71
N LEU A 68 -1.90 -2.46 1.84
CA LEU A 68 -3.20 -3.02 1.50
C LEU A 68 -3.25 -4.47 1.96
N THR A 69 -4.28 -4.82 2.72
CA THR A 69 -4.72 -6.21 2.87
C THR A 69 -6.08 -6.37 2.18
N ALA A 70 -6.21 -7.43 1.40
CA ALA A 70 -7.41 -7.70 0.61
C ALA A 70 -7.68 -9.20 0.55
N LYS A 71 -8.96 -9.58 0.45
CA LYS A 71 -9.36 -10.95 0.14
C LYS A 71 -9.26 -11.21 -1.35
N LEU A 72 -8.70 -12.37 -1.70
CA LEU A 72 -8.64 -12.94 -3.02
C LEU A 72 -10.01 -13.52 -3.37
N GLN A 73 -10.62 -12.95 -4.39
CA GLN A 73 -11.90 -13.38 -4.92
C GLN A 73 -11.79 -13.64 -6.41
N ASN A 74 -12.73 -14.44 -6.92
CA ASN A 74 -12.98 -14.48 -8.36
C ASN A 74 -13.73 -13.20 -8.80
N PRO A 75 -13.89 -12.94 -10.11
CA PRO A 75 -14.61 -11.76 -10.59
C PRO A 75 -16.08 -11.70 -10.14
N ALA A 76 -16.67 -12.87 -9.86
CA ALA A 76 -18.02 -13.01 -9.31
C ALA A 76 -18.11 -12.74 -7.79
N GLY A 77 -16.99 -12.46 -7.11
CA GLY A 77 -16.93 -12.17 -5.67
C GLY A 77 -16.90 -13.40 -4.76
N GLN A 78 -16.77 -14.59 -5.31
CA GLN A 78 -16.63 -15.84 -4.55
C GLN A 78 -15.15 -16.08 -4.17
N ARG A 79 -14.91 -17.05 -3.28
CA ARG A 79 -13.56 -17.48 -2.90
C ARG A 79 -12.73 -17.78 -4.16
N PHE A 80 -11.51 -17.25 -4.20
CA PHE A 80 -10.62 -17.48 -5.34
C PHE A 80 -10.22 -18.95 -5.44
N ASP A 81 -10.26 -19.48 -6.66
CA ASP A 81 -9.79 -20.83 -6.98
C ASP A 81 -8.37 -20.76 -7.52
N TYR A 82 -7.45 -21.45 -6.86
CA TYR A 82 -6.05 -21.54 -7.23
C TYR A 82 -5.77 -22.58 -8.32
N ALA A 83 -6.79 -23.26 -8.86
CA ALA A 83 -6.66 -24.19 -9.98
C ALA A 83 -5.93 -23.56 -11.18
N GLY A 84 -4.86 -24.22 -11.62
CA GLY A 84 -4.02 -23.77 -12.74
C GLY A 84 -3.09 -22.60 -12.43
N THR A 85 -2.95 -22.22 -11.15
CA THR A 85 -1.97 -21.20 -10.71
C THR A 85 -0.71 -21.86 -10.15
N SER A 86 0.37 -21.08 -10.01
CA SER A 86 1.60 -21.51 -9.35
C SER A 86 1.40 -21.99 -7.90
N ARG A 87 0.30 -21.60 -7.26
CA ARG A 87 -0.05 -21.93 -5.87
C ARG A 87 -1.06 -23.09 -5.76
N HIS A 88 -1.42 -23.76 -6.85
CA HIS A 88 -2.44 -24.81 -6.85
C HIS A 88 -2.13 -25.95 -5.87
N GLU A 89 -0.92 -26.52 -5.91
CA GLU A 89 -0.54 -27.64 -5.03
C GLU A 89 -0.54 -27.23 -3.55
N ALA A 90 -0.02 -26.03 -3.25
CA ALA A 90 -0.06 -25.47 -1.91
C ALA A 90 -1.50 -25.26 -1.45
N ALA A 91 -2.41 -24.86 -2.34
CA ALA A 91 -3.83 -24.69 -2.02
C ALA A 91 -4.52 -26.02 -1.66
N LEU A 92 -4.21 -27.09 -2.40
CA LEU A 92 -4.73 -28.43 -2.10
C LEU A 92 -4.22 -28.96 -0.76
N ALA A 93 -2.99 -28.61 -0.38
CA ALA A 93 -2.42 -28.95 0.92
C ALA A 93 -2.91 -28.06 2.08
N GLY A 94 -3.80 -27.10 1.82
CA GLY A 94 -4.24 -26.12 2.82
C GLY A 94 -3.18 -25.07 3.19
N GLY A 95 -2.08 -25.02 2.44
CA GLY A 95 -0.93 -24.13 2.64
C GLY A 95 -1.07 -22.77 1.96
N VAL A 96 -2.29 -22.31 1.68
CA VAL A 96 -2.55 -20.94 1.21
C VAL A 96 -3.79 -20.35 1.87
N SER A 97 -3.73 -19.05 2.15
CA SER A 97 -4.89 -18.27 2.59
C SER A 97 -5.64 -17.67 1.38
N ASP A 98 -6.82 -17.11 1.62
CA ASP A 98 -7.50 -16.20 0.70
C ASP A 98 -7.09 -14.74 0.93
N LEU A 99 -6.10 -14.47 1.78
CA LEU A 99 -5.55 -13.15 2.00
C LEU A 99 -4.51 -12.77 0.92
N CYS A 100 -4.49 -11.51 0.55
CA CYS A 100 -3.43 -10.87 -0.22
C CYS A 100 -2.97 -9.63 0.54
N ALA A 101 -1.68 -9.54 0.84
CA ALA A 101 -1.06 -8.35 1.40
C ALA A 101 -0.16 -7.71 0.34
N ALA A 102 -0.23 -6.39 0.19
CA ALA A 102 0.57 -5.64 -0.78
C ALA A 102 1.15 -4.39 -0.13
N LEU A 103 2.44 -4.16 -0.36
CA LEU A 103 3.14 -2.93 -0.02
C LEU A 103 3.36 -2.13 -1.30
N LEU A 104 2.92 -0.89 -1.29
CA LEU A 104 3.06 0.02 -2.41
C LEU A 104 3.75 1.30 -1.97
N ARG A 105 4.46 1.90 -2.92
CA ARG A 105 5.09 3.21 -2.78
C ARG A 105 4.65 4.12 -3.90
N ARG A 106 4.33 5.36 -3.54
CA ARG A 106 3.98 6.41 -4.48
C ARG A 106 5.24 6.90 -5.18
N GLU A 107 5.20 6.88 -6.50
CA GLU A 107 6.22 7.46 -7.38
C GLU A 107 5.55 8.47 -8.31
N GLY A 108 5.63 9.75 -7.93
CA GLY A 108 4.90 10.83 -8.60
C GLY A 108 3.38 10.68 -8.45
N ALA A 109 2.69 10.49 -9.58
CA ALA A 109 1.23 10.30 -9.61
C ALA A 109 0.79 8.82 -9.52
N ALA A 110 1.73 7.87 -9.59
CA ALA A 110 1.42 6.44 -9.65
C ALA A 110 1.81 5.72 -8.35
N TRP A 111 1.06 4.65 -8.04
CA TRP A 111 1.40 3.71 -6.97
C TRP A 111 2.10 2.50 -7.57
N LYS A 112 3.38 2.32 -7.23
CA LYS A 112 4.16 1.15 -7.63
C LYS A 112 4.13 0.09 -6.54
N LEU A 113 3.98 -1.15 -6.96
CA LEU A 113 4.12 -2.30 -6.08
C LEU A 113 5.59 -2.45 -5.67
N VAL A 114 5.82 -2.52 -4.36
CA VAL A 114 7.14 -2.77 -3.79
C VAL A 114 7.28 -4.24 -3.42
N ASP A 115 6.26 -4.80 -2.76
CA ASP A 115 6.23 -6.20 -2.38
C ASP A 115 4.78 -6.70 -2.29
N ILE A 116 4.60 -8.00 -2.45
CA ILE A 116 3.29 -8.64 -2.39
C ILE A 116 3.39 -10.07 -1.86
N ALA A 117 2.45 -10.42 -0.99
CA ALA A 117 2.26 -11.77 -0.51
C ALA A 117 0.84 -12.23 -0.87
N VAL A 118 0.75 -13.24 -1.73
CA VAL A 118 -0.52 -13.81 -2.19
C VAL A 118 -0.76 -15.15 -1.51
N GLY A 119 -1.90 -15.26 -0.83
CA GLY A 119 -2.27 -16.42 -0.04
C GLY A 119 -1.28 -16.80 1.06
N PRO A 120 -0.68 -15.86 1.82
CA PRO A 120 0.27 -16.23 2.86
C PRO A 120 -0.45 -16.99 3.99
N THR A 121 0.21 -18.02 4.53
CA THR A 121 -0.28 -18.76 5.70
C THR A 121 0.04 -18.07 7.03
N ASP A 122 0.94 -17.09 6.99
CA ASP A 122 1.39 -16.30 8.14
C ASP A 122 1.42 -14.80 7.78
N VAL A 123 1.82 -13.95 8.72
CA VAL A 123 2.00 -12.50 8.57
C VAL A 123 3.27 -12.23 7.75
N ALA A 124 3.25 -12.58 6.47
CA ALA A 124 4.41 -12.48 5.58
C ALA A 124 5.01 -11.06 5.46
N TRP A 125 4.24 -10.03 5.86
CA TRP A 125 4.67 -8.64 5.88
C TRP A 125 5.38 -8.19 7.16
N GLU A 126 5.55 -9.06 8.15
CA GLU A 126 6.22 -8.72 9.43
C GLU A 126 7.65 -8.21 9.22
N GLY A 127 8.39 -8.77 8.24
CA GLY A 127 9.74 -8.35 7.89
C GLY A 127 9.83 -7.13 6.95
N TRP A 128 8.72 -6.69 6.36
CA TRP A 128 8.71 -5.65 5.33
C TRP A 128 9.17 -4.26 5.79
N PRO A 129 8.88 -3.79 7.03
CA PRO A 129 9.42 -2.51 7.50
C PRO A 129 10.94 -2.43 7.38
N SER A 130 11.63 -3.49 7.82
CA SER A 130 13.10 -3.57 7.81
C SER A 130 13.65 -3.78 6.40
N ALA A 131 13.04 -4.68 5.62
CA ALA A 131 13.49 -5.02 4.27
C ALA A 131 13.36 -3.84 3.29
N HIS A 132 12.25 -3.10 3.37
CA HIS A 132 11.90 -2.05 2.39
C HIS A 132 12.09 -0.63 2.93
N ARG A 133 12.52 -0.49 4.19
CA ARG A 133 12.57 0.80 4.91
C ARG A 133 11.20 1.50 4.89
N ALA A 134 10.14 0.71 4.99
CA ALA A 134 8.76 1.19 5.04
C ALA A 134 8.39 1.57 6.48
N PRO A 135 7.51 2.57 6.69
CA PRO A 135 7.04 2.94 8.02
C PRO A 135 6.36 1.77 8.76
N ALA A 136 6.86 1.40 9.93
CA ALA A 136 6.35 0.25 10.69
C ALA A 136 4.89 0.42 11.14
N GLU A 137 4.42 1.66 11.32
CA GLU A 137 3.03 1.95 11.71
C GLU A 137 2.00 1.53 10.66
N LEU A 138 2.40 1.35 9.40
CA LEU A 138 1.50 0.84 8.36
C LEU A 138 1.02 -0.59 8.61
N PHE A 139 1.78 -1.37 9.37
CA PHE A 139 1.57 -2.81 9.54
C PHE A 139 0.94 -3.18 10.88
N ARG A 140 0.74 -2.20 11.76
CA ARG A 140 0.13 -2.35 13.09
C ARG A 140 -1.35 -1.99 13.04
#